data_AF-A0A4U8SRK5-F1
#
_entry.id   AF-A0A4U8SRK5-F1
#
_cell.length_a   1.000
_cell.length_b   1.000
_cell.length_c   1.000
_cell.angle_alpha   90.00
_cell.angle_beta   90.00
_cell.angle_gamma   90.00
#
_symmetry.space_group_name_H-M   'P 1'
#
loop_
_entity.id
_entity.type
_entity.pdbx_description
1 polymer ?
#
loop_
_entity_poly.entity_id
_entity_poly.type
_entity_poly.pdbx_seq_one_letter_code
_entity_poly.pdbx_strand_id
1 'polypeptide(L)'
;MRILSNNCIGAFLYKDYGMPYKTPLAMLQVAPSDFVKLCLDFDNYLDSGLESAESSDEEVIVKWVQVGGSAANIKFPVGKIGGEIVLFFQHSKTFEHAKEAWNRRKERYQKDKSQIYVILNLMGYARFMSNKEARERVIGEFLKLPFGQKILLHTNAEVAMTYNKQKEIIYVGEIQNSWFKFMGENPRNRKNYHRFDFDKWLKFPKAKEQKAELNPKNKITSKDNTLNALDQQAIALESLTPEKQKHINELDNAKIRIHNHLAYKLGVAMILNSKSLWGYIRMPYVLSYIKESHKIEQQKYQEKIAKNPSLKLPKLEFYPDYQEALKIKNHLSYKLGEALIEASNVRGGGANICLFAILPRSA
;
A
#
# COMPACT_ATOMS: atom_id res chain seq x y z
N MET A 1 -7.39 16.87 -18.66
CA MET A 1 -6.40 16.07 -17.90
C MET A 1 -6.61 14.58 -18.13
N ARG A 2 -5.55 13.89 -18.53
CA ARG A 2 -5.47 12.44 -18.71
C ARG A 2 -4.27 11.94 -17.88
N ILE A 3 -4.50 11.09 -16.89
CA ILE A 3 -3.43 10.52 -16.05
C ILE A 3 -3.05 9.16 -16.60
N LEU A 4 -1.81 8.99 -17.05
CA LEU A 4 -1.20 7.70 -17.36
C LEU A 4 -0.38 7.27 -16.15
N SER A 5 -0.64 6.08 -15.62
CA SER A 5 0.12 5.54 -14.50
C SER A 5 0.32 4.04 -14.65
N ASN A 6 1.48 3.54 -14.23
CA ASN A 6 1.81 2.12 -14.29
C ASN A 6 1.07 1.29 -13.23
N ASN A 7 0.30 1.93 -12.33
CA ASN A 7 -0.51 1.23 -11.35
C ASN A 7 -1.77 2.01 -10.95
N CYS A 8 -2.46 1.51 -9.91
CA CYS A 8 -3.76 2.01 -9.49
C CYS A 8 -3.77 3.47 -8.95
N ILE A 9 -2.62 4.11 -8.74
CA ILE A 9 -2.57 5.53 -8.31
C ILE A 9 -3.36 6.41 -9.28
N GLY A 10 -3.22 6.20 -10.60
CA GLY A 10 -3.98 6.97 -11.58
C GLY A 10 -5.50 6.87 -11.38
N ALA A 11 -6.02 5.65 -11.18
CA ALA A 11 -7.44 5.41 -10.95
C ALA A 11 -7.92 6.04 -9.63
N PHE A 12 -7.11 5.96 -8.58
CA PHE A 12 -7.48 6.59 -7.31
C PHE A 12 -7.49 8.11 -7.40
N LEU A 13 -6.57 8.73 -8.14
CA LEU A 13 -6.61 10.18 -8.37
C LEU A 13 -7.87 10.59 -9.13
N TYR A 14 -8.25 9.89 -10.20
CA TYR A 14 -9.52 10.14 -10.87
C TYR A 14 -10.71 10.10 -9.89
N LYS A 15 -10.75 9.12 -8.98
CA LYS A 15 -11.80 9.02 -7.95
C LYS A 15 -11.74 10.15 -6.93
N ASP A 16 -10.55 10.45 -6.41
CA ASP A 16 -10.34 11.49 -5.39
C ASP A 16 -10.76 12.89 -5.93
N TYR A 17 -10.60 13.15 -7.24
CA TYR A 17 -11.04 14.39 -7.89
C TYR A 17 -12.42 14.33 -8.54
N GLY A 18 -13.20 13.25 -8.36
CA GLY A 18 -14.55 13.13 -8.94
C GLY A 18 -14.58 13.12 -10.47
N MET A 19 -13.52 12.63 -11.11
CA MET A 19 -13.35 12.65 -12.56
C MET A 19 -13.58 11.27 -13.19
N PRO A 20 -14.18 11.19 -14.39
CA PRO A 20 -14.28 9.93 -15.13
C PRO A 20 -12.89 9.49 -15.65
N TYR A 21 -12.65 8.18 -15.73
CA TYR A 21 -11.40 7.65 -16.29
C TYR A 21 -11.27 8.00 -17.79
N LYS A 22 -10.31 8.86 -18.14
CA LYS A 22 -9.99 9.28 -19.52
C LYS A 22 -8.81 8.52 -20.14
N THR A 23 -8.50 7.34 -19.59
CA THR A 23 -7.49 6.42 -20.09
C THR A 23 -7.92 4.98 -19.77
N PRO A 24 -7.56 3.99 -20.60
CA PRO A 24 -7.77 2.58 -20.27
C PRO A 24 -6.83 2.06 -19.17
N LEU A 25 -5.75 2.78 -18.82
CA LEU A 25 -4.80 2.40 -17.76
C LEU A 25 -5.35 2.52 -16.33
N ALA A 26 -6.64 2.81 -16.16
CA ALA A 26 -7.26 2.81 -14.85
C ALA A 26 -7.41 1.37 -14.32
N MET A 27 -7.13 1.16 -13.02
CA MET A 27 -7.38 -0.10 -12.29
C MET A 27 -6.60 -1.31 -12.84
N LEU A 28 -5.40 -1.07 -13.36
CA LEU A 28 -4.47 -2.12 -13.77
C LEU A 28 -3.06 -1.79 -13.30
N GLN A 29 -2.14 -2.73 -13.48
CA GLN A 29 -0.72 -2.55 -13.22
C GLN A 29 0.12 -3.00 -14.44
N VAL A 30 1.22 -2.30 -14.69
CA VAL A 30 2.17 -2.53 -15.79
C VAL A 30 3.58 -2.49 -15.20
N ALA A 31 4.46 -3.36 -15.69
CA ALA A 31 5.87 -3.36 -15.28
C ALA A 31 6.55 -2.04 -15.65
N PRO A 32 7.56 -1.57 -14.89
CA PRO A 32 8.19 -0.26 -15.13
C PRO A 32 8.75 -0.07 -16.55
N SER A 33 9.43 -1.08 -17.09
CA SER A 33 9.98 -1.04 -18.46
C SER A 33 8.88 -0.99 -19.51
N ASP A 34 7.88 -1.85 -19.38
CA ASP A 34 6.72 -1.90 -20.27
C ASP A 34 5.95 -0.59 -20.24
N PHE A 35 5.81 0.04 -19.08
CA PHE A 35 5.09 1.31 -18.96
C PHE A 35 5.80 2.45 -19.70
N VAL A 36 7.13 2.54 -19.61
CA VAL A 36 7.89 3.56 -20.34
C VAL A 36 7.80 3.30 -21.84
N LYS A 37 7.95 2.04 -22.26
CA LYS A 37 7.78 1.63 -23.66
C LYS A 37 6.38 1.98 -24.20
N LEU A 38 5.34 1.64 -23.43
CA LEU A 38 3.96 1.98 -23.72
C LEU A 38 3.76 3.50 -23.83
N CYS A 39 4.39 4.31 -22.98
CA CYS A 39 4.26 5.77 -23.03
C CYS A 39 4.95 6.40 -24.24
N LEU A 40 6.00 5.77 -24.80
CA LEU A 40 6.67 6.25 -26.01
C LEU A 40 5.77 6.15 -27.24
N ASP A 41 4.97 5.08 -27.34
CA ASP A 41 4.14 4.78 -28.51
C ASP A 41 2.70 4.41 -28.15
N PHE A 42 2.12 5.19 -27.24
CA PHE A 42 0.85 4.86 -26.59
C PHE A 42 -0.31 4.63 -27.57
N ASP A 43 -0.39 5.45 -28.62
CA ASP A 43 -1.49 5.40 -29.57
C ASP A 43 -1.46 4.10 -30.39
N ASN A 44 -0.28 3.64 -30.82
CA ASN A 44 -0.14 2.39 -31.56
C ASN A 44 -0.45 1.16 -30.68
N TYR A 45 0.06 1.14 -29.45
CA TYR A 45 -0.30 0.07 -28.50
C TYR A 45 -1.79 0.06 -28.18
N LEU A 46 -2.43 1.23 -28.10
CA LEU A 46 -3.86 1.32 -27.88
C LEU A 46 -4.65 0.71 -29.03
N ASP A 47 -4.13 0.81 -30.26
CA ASP A 47 -4.75 0.30 -31.49
C ASP A 47 -4.44 -1.18 -31.78
N SER A 48 -3.40 -1.76 -31.18
CA SER A 48 -3.03 -3.17 -31.35
C SER A 48 -4.02 -4.21 -30.78
N GLY A 49 -5.09 -3.78 -30.12
CA GLY A 49 -6.05 -4.68 -29.47
C GLY A 49 -5.55 -5.27 -28.14
N LEU A 50 -6.50 -5.78 -27.34
CA LEU A 50 -6.23 -6.42 -26.05
C LEU A 50 -6.54 -7.92 -26.12
N GLU A 51 -5.52 -8.72 -25.85
CA GLU A 51 -5.54 -10.18 -25.90
C GLU A 51 -5.30 -10.77 -24.51
N SER A 52 -5.84 -11.96 -24.25
CA SER A 52 -5.62 -12.66 -22.98
C SER A 52 -4.20 -13.23 -22.95
N ALA A 53 -3.60 -13.29 -21.76
CA ALA A 53 -2.31 -13.94 -21.56
C ALA A 53 -2.38 -14.94 -20.41
N GLU A 54 -1.67 -16.05 -20.57
CA GLU A 54 -1.62 -17.10 -19.55
C GLU A 54 -0.80 -16.66 -18.35
N SER A 55 -1.33 -16.86 -17.16
CA SER A 55 -0.66 -16.49 -15.92
C SER A 55 0.62 -17.28 -15.64
N SER A 56 0.74 -18.48 -16.24
CA SER A 56 1.91 -19.36 -16.16
C SER A 56 3.01 -19.00 -17.15
N ASP A 57 2.77 -18.07 -18.08
CA ASP A 57 3.75 -17.65 -19.08
C ASP A 57 4.96 -16.98 -18.40
N GLU A 58 6.17 -17.37 -18.78
CA GLU A 58 7.40 -16.97 -18.07
C GLU A 58 7.58 -15.45 -18.08
N GLU A 59 7.30 -14.83 -19.22
CA GLU A 59 7.36 -13.38 -19.40
C GLU A 59 6.39 -12.65 -18.43
N VAL A 60 5.18 -13.19 -18.27
CA VAL A 60 4.15 -12.66 -17.38
C VAL A 60 4.62 -12.76 -15.92
N ILE A 61 5.18 -13.91 -15.53
CA ILE A 61 5.72 -14.13 -14.18
C ILE A 61 6.86 -13.16 -13.88
N VAL A 62 7.81 -13.00 -14.82
CA VAL A 62 8.95 -12.08 -14.67
C VAL A 62 8.45 -10.65 -14.45
N LYS A 63 7.49 -10.20 -15.25
CA LYS A 63 6.90 -8.85 -15.13
C LYS A 63 6.11 -8.68 -13.83
N TRP A 64 5.40 -9.71 -13.38
CA TRP A 64 4.67 -9.69 -12.12
C TRP A 64 5.60 -9.55 -10.92
N VAL A 65 6.74 -10.25 -10.95
CA VAL A 65 7.77 -10.19 -9.93
C VAL A 65 8.41 -8.79 -9.85
N GLN A 66 8.56 -8.09 -10.98
CA GLN A 66 9.10 -6.72 -11.00
C GLN A 66 8.18 -5.72 -10.27
N VAL A 67 6.87 -5.93 -10.31
CA VAL A 67 5.89 -5.04 -9.69
C VAL A 67 5.53 -5.41 -8.24
N GLY A 68 6.33 -6.28 -7.61
CA GLY A 68 6.19 -6.68 -6.20
C GLY A 68 5.35 -7.95 -5.99
N GLY A 69 4.95 -8.62 -7.07
CA GLY A 69 4.26 -9.89 -7.03
C GLY A 69 5.15 -11.09 -6.69
N SER A 70 4.53 -12.20 -6.32
CA SER A 70 5.19 -13.52 -6.25
C SER A 70 4.68 -14.42 -7.37
N ALA A 71 5.54 -15.24 -7.95
CA ALA A 71 5.21 -16.16 -9.05
C ALA A 71 3.98 -17.04 -8.76
N ALA A 72 3.73 -17.41 -7.50
CA ALA A 72 2.61 -18.27 -7.10
C ALA A 72 1.23 -17.58 -6.97
N ASN A 73 1.09 -16.28 -7.27
CA ASN A 73 -0.07 -15.47 -6.83
C ASN A 73 -0.81 -14.66 -7.92
N ILE A 74 -0.72 -15.04 -9.19
CA ILE A 74 -1.55 -14.41 -10.22
C ILE A 74 -2.93 -15.10 -10.21
N LYS A 75 -3.89 -14.50 -9.51
CA LYS A 75 -5.29 -15.00 -9.39
C LYS A 75 -6.31 -14.06 -10.02
N PHE A 76 -5.85 -13.25 -10.96
CA PHE A 76 -6.62 -12.23 -11.64
C PHE A 76 -6.27 -12.24 -13.13
N PRO A 77 -7.14 -11.68 -14.00
CA PRO A 77 -6.91 -11.70 -15.43
C PRO A 77 -5.63 -10.96 -15.83
N VAL A 78 -4.95 -11.50 -16.83
CA VAL A 78 -3.78 -10.89 -17.47
C VAL A 78 -4.08 -10.70 -18.95
N GLY A 79 -3.64 -9.58 -19.51
CA GLY A 79 -3.70 -9.35 -20.95
C GLY A 79 -2.40 -8.83 -21.52
N LYS A 80 -2.28 -8.89 -22.84
CA LYS A 80 -1.18 -8.31 -23.62
C LYS A 80 -1.74 -7.34 -24.66
N ILE A 81 -1.00 -6.27 -24.92
CA ILE A 81 -1.20 -5.37 -26.07
C ILE A 81 0.12 -5.30 -26.86
N GLY A 82 0.03 -5.22 -28.19
CA GLY A 82 1.20 -5.22 -29.08
C GLY A 82 2.05 -6.49 -28.99
N GLY A 83 1.48 -7.61 -28.50
CA GLY A 83 2.17 -8.88 -28.29
C GLY A 83 3.17 -8.91 -27.13
N GLU A 84 3.42 -7.78 -26.46
CA GLU A 84 4.53 -7.67 -25.51
C GLU A 84 4.22 -6.89 -24.24
N ILE A 85 3.32 -5.90 -24.25
CA ILE A 85 3.05 -5.10 -23.04
C ILE A 85 2.08 -5.86 -22.16
N VAL A 86 2.53 -6.32 -20.99
CA VAL A 86 1.70 -7.12 -20.07
C VAL A 86 0.91 -6.22 -19.12
N LEU A 87 -0.39 -6.47 -19.03
CA LEU A 87 -1.34 -5.75 -18.21
C LEU A 87 -1.93 -6.68 -17.14
N PHE A 88 -1.80 -6.29 -15.86
CA PHE A 88 -2.32 -7.03 -14.72
C PHE A 88 -3.62 -6.40 -14.21
N PHE A 89 -4.75 -7.10 -14.35
CA PHE A 89 -6.09 -6.58 -14.01
C PHE A 89 -6.57 -7.02 -12.62
N GLN A 90 -5.86 -6.60 -11.57
CA GLN A 90 -6.12 -6.99 -10.17
C GLN A 90 -7.54 -6.73 -9.64
N HIS A 91 -8.27 -5.81 -10.26
CA HIS A 91 -9.63 -5.44 -9.85
C HIS A 91 -10.73 -6.04 -10.74
N SER A 92 -10.38 -6.89 -11.69
CA SER A 92 -11.32 -7.57 -12.58
C SER A 92 -11.47 -9.03 -12.18
N LYS A 93 -12.69 -9.55 -12.26
CA LYS A 93 -12.97 -10.98 -11.99
C LYS A 93 -12.58 -11.88 -13.17
N THR A 94 -12.85 -11.42 -14.40
CA THR A 94 -12.61 -12.16 -15.64
C THR A 94 -11.93 -11.28 -16.67
N PHE A 95 -11.28 -11.89 -17.66
CA PHE A 95 -10.60 -11.16 -18.72
C PHE A 95 -11.59 -10.38 -19.58
N GLU A 96 -12.77 -10.94 -19.84
CA GLU A 96 -13.85 -10.32 -20.62
C GLU A 96 -14.29 -9.02 -19.97
N HIS A 97 -14.54 -9.03 -18.66
CA HIS A 97 -14.91 -7.82 -17.93
C HIS A 97 -13.77 -6.78 -17.94
N ALA A 98 -12.51 -7.22 -17.85
CA ALA A 98 -11.36 -6.33 -17.99
C ALA A 98 -11.30 -5.69 -19.39
N LYS A 99 -11.55 -6.48 -20.45
CA LYS A 99 -11.51 -6.06 -21.84
C LYS A 99 -12.64 -5.11 -22.20
N GLU A 100 -13.86 -5.36 -21.71
CA GLU A 100 -14.99 -4.43 -21.83
C GLU A 100 -14.68 -3.07 -21.17
N ALA A 101 -14.14 -3.11 -19.94
CA ALA A 101 -13.75 -1.89 -19.24
C ALA A 101 -12.62 -1.14 -19.97
N TRP A 102 -11.64 -1.86 -20.53
CA TRP A 102 -10.58 -1.32 -21.37
C TRP A 102 -11.15 -0.60 -22.60
N ASN A 103 -11.98 -1.26 -23.39
CA ASN A 103 -12.57 -0.71 -24.63
C ASN A 103 -13.42 0.54 -24.34
N ARG A 104 -14.32 0.46 -23.35
CA ARG A 104 -15.14 1.61 -22.92
C ARG A 104 -14.30 2.81 -22.47
N ARG A 105 -13.15 2.58 -21.85
CA ARG A 105 -12.25 3.66 -21.41
C ARG A 105 -11.38 4.19 -22.55
N LYS A 106 -11.00 3.34 -23.50
CA LYS A 106 -10.29 3.70 -24.74
C LYS A 106 -11.09 4.72 -25.56
N GLU A 107 -12.42 4.58 -25.66
CA GLU A 107 -13.29 5.54 -26.35
C GLU A 107 -13.21 6.97 -25.78
N ARG A 108 -12.86 7.12 -24.50
CA ARG A 108 -12.72 8.43 -23.84
C ARG A 108 -11.31 9.02 -23.92
N TYR A 109 -10.36 8.25 -24.46
CA TYR A 109 -8.98 8.69 -24.62
C TYR A 109 -8.88 9.68 -25.79
N GLN A 110 -8.13 10.75 -25.58
CA GLN A 110 -7.88 11.78 -26.59
C GLN A 110 -6.38 11.81 -26.89
N LYS A 111 -6.01 11.79 -28.18
CA LYS A 111 -4.61 11.72 -28.64
C LYS A 111 -3.78 12.97 -28.35
N ASP A 112 -4.43 14.10 -28.08
CA ASP A 112 -3.74 15.34 -27.68
C ASP A 112 -2.88 15.11 -26.42
N LYS A 113 -1.57 15.37 -26.54
CA LYS A 113 -0.59 15.15 -25.46
C LYS A 113 -0.50 16.31 -24.47
N SER A 114 -1.07 17.48 -24.78
CA SER A 114 -0.92 18.71 -23.97
C SER A 114 -1.48 18.62 -22.55
N GLN A 115 -2.48 17.74 -22.33
CA GLN A 115 -3.08 17.51 -21.01
C GLN A 115 -2.83 16.10 -20.46
N ILE A 116 -1.74 15.44 -20.89
CA ILE A 116 -1.31 14.15 -20.36
C ILE A 116 -0.37 14.36 -19.18
N TYR A 117 -0.68 13.67 -18.08
CA TYR A 117 0.10 13.62 -16.85
C TYR A 117 0.60 12.19 -16.66
N VAL A 118 1.91 12.00 -16.60
CA VAL A 118 2.52 10.68 -16.49
C VAL A 118 3.05 10.45 -15.08
N ILE A 119 2.66 9.35 -14.45
CA ILE A 119 3.09 8.95 -13.11
C ILE A 119 3.69 7.55 -13.19
N LEU A 120 5.02 7.47 -13.14
CA LEU A 120 5.72 6.21 -12.94
C LEU A 120 5.94 5.99 -11.44
N ASN A 121 5.17 5.10 -10.84
CA ASN A 121 5.34 4.72 -9.44
C ASN A 121 6.22 3.49 -9.30
N LEU A 122 7.34 3.65 -8.59
CA LEU A 122 8.26 2.57 -8.19
C LEU A 122 8.22 2.30 -6.68
N MET A 123 7.33 2.98 -5.94
CA MET A 123 7.11 2.69 -4.53
C MET A 123 6.64 1.25 -4.34
N GLY A 124 7.28 0.52 -3.42
CA GLY A 124 6.95 -0.88 -3.14
C GLY A 124 7.57 -1.89 -4.11
N TYR A 125 8.32 -1.46 -5.13
CA TYR A 125 8.94 -2.37 -6.10
C TYR A 125 10.38 -2.71 -5.71
N ALA A 126 10.59 -3.14 -4.46
CA ALA A 126 11.92 -3.33 -3.88
C ALA A 126 12.82 -4.25 -4.74
N ARG A 127 12.26 -5.32 -5.32
CA ARG A 127 13.00 -6.25 -6.17
C ARG A 127 13.48 -5.59 -7.46
N PHE A 128 12.60 -4.92 -8.20
CA PHE A 128 12.98 -4.11 -9.36
C PHE A 128 14.02 -3.04 -8.99
N MET A 129 13.78 -2.31 -7.90
CA MET A 129 14.66 -1.24 -7.45
C MET A 129 16.04 -1.74 -6.98
N SER A 130 16.20 -3.03 -6.69
CA SER A 130 17.49 -3.63 -6.32
C SER A 130 18.37 -3.92 -7.54
N ASN A 131 17.79 -4.07 -8.73
CA ASN A 131 18.53 -4.23 -9.98
C ASN A 131 18.96 -2.85 -10.50
N LYS A 132 20.24 -2.51 -10.31
CA LYS A 132 20.79 -1.19 -10.67
C LYS A 132 20.66 -0.87 -12.16
N GLU A 133 21.02 -1.82 -13.02
CA GLU A 133 20.99 -1.62 -14.47
C GLU A 133 19.56 -1.39 -14.98
N ALA A 134 18.61 -2.25 -14.59
CA ALA A 134 17.22 -2.12 -14.99
C ALA A 134 16.59 -0.80 -14.49
N ARG A 135 16.89 -0.44 -13.25
CA ARG A 135 16.46 0.83 -12.62
C ARG A 135 16.97 2.05 -13.38
N GLU A 136 18.27 2.11 -13.65
CA GLU A 136 18.89 3.27 -14.32
C GLU A 136 18.42 3.40 -15.77
N ARG A 137 18.25 2.27 -16.47
CA ARG A 137 17.67 2.23 -17.82
C ARG A 137 16.27 2.83 -17.84
N VAL A 138 15.37 2.34 -16.98
CA VAL A 138 13.97 2.82 -16.90
C VAL A 138 13.90 4.30 -16.52
N ILE A 139 14.73 4.77 -15.57
CA ILE A 139 14.78 6.19 -15.21
C ILE A 139 15.25 7.03 -16.40
N GLY A 140 16.31 6.59 -17.09
CA GLY A 140 16.84 7.27 -18.27
C GLY A 140 15.84 7.37 -19.41
N GLU A 141 15.12 6.28 -19.70
CA GLU A 141 14.05 6.28 -20.71
C GLU A 141 12.85 7.14 -20.29
N PHE A 142 12.47 7.09 -19.00
CA PHE A 142 11.39 7.92 -18.46
C PHE A 142 11.67 9.42 -18.63
N LEU A 143 12.90 9.86 -18.37
CA LEU A 143 13.29 11.28 -18.53
C LEU A 143 13.18 11.75 -19.99
N LYS A 144 13.40 10.85 -20.96
CA LYS A 144 13.29 11.13 -22.40
C LYS A 144 11.85 11.21 -22.91
N LEU A 145 10.86 10.79 -22.11
CA LEU A 145 9.47 10.81 -22.55
C LEU A 145 9.00 12.23 -22.94
N PRO A 146 8.28 12.39 -24.06
CA PRO A 146 7.88 13.69 -24.61
C PRO A 146 6.64 14.29 -23.91
N PHE A 147 6.56 14.18 -22.57
CA PHE A 147 5.50 14.77 -21.76
C PHE A 147 6.04 15.88 -20.87
N GLY A 148 5.38 17.04 -20.91
CA GLY A 148 5.72 18.19 -20.06
C GLY A 148 5.39 17.96 -18.59
N GLN A 149 4.34 17.18 -18.30
CA GLN A 149 3.89 16.87 -16.94
C GLN A 149 4.15 15.39 -16.64
N LYS A 150 5.35 15.07 -16.15
CA LYS A 150 5.71 13.70 -15.77
C LYS A 150 6.48 13.67 -14.44
N ILE A 151 6.19 12.67 -13.62
CA ILE A 151 6.89 12.39 -12.38
C ILE A 151 7.15 10.89 -12.20
N LEU A 152 8.26 10.57 -11.57
CA LEU A 152 8.62 9.24 -11.10
C LEU A 152 8.68 9.28 -9.57
N LEU A 153 7.85 8.45 -8.91
CA LEU A 153 7.79 8.35 -7.46
C LEU A 153 8.60 7.15 -6.98
N HIS A 154 9.55 7.35 -6.06
CA HIS A 154 10.37 6.26 -5.51
C HIS A 154 10.75 6.47 -4.04
N THR A 155 11.27 5.40 -3.43
CA THR A 155 11.75 5.38 -2.04
C THR A 155 13.21 4.97 -1.90
N ASN A 156 13.96 4.79 -2.99
CA ASN A 156 15.37 4.43 -2.94
C ASN A 156 16.28 5.66 -2.71
N ALA A 157 17.13 5.62 -1.68
CA ALA A 157 18.03 6.72 -1.31
C ALA A 157 19.18 6.94 -2.30
N GLU A 158 19.74 5.88 -2.91
CA GLU A 158 20.78 6.00 -3.94
C GLU A 158 20.24 6.80 -5.14
N VAL A 159 19.03 6.46 -5.61
CA VAL A 159 18.36 7.19 -6.68
C VAL A 159 18.12 8.65 -6.29
N ALA A 160 17.74 8.92 -5.04
CA ALA A 160 17.51 10.29 -4.56
C ALA A 160 18.79 11.13 -4.61
N MET A 161 19.95 10.53 -4.28
CA MET A 161 21.25 11.20 -4.37
C MET A 161 21.68 11.41 -5.82
N THR A 162 21.59 10.37 -6.65
CA THR A 162 22.03 10.41 -8.06
C THR A 162 21.22 11.39 -8.91
N TYR A 163 19.91 11.48 -8.68
CA TYR A 163 18.99 12.30 -9.46
C TYR A 163 18.48 13.54 -8.71
N ASN A 164 19.26 14.05 -7.74
CA ASN A 164 18.85 15.16 -6.88
C ASN A 164 18.56 16.50 -7.61
N LYS A 165 19.00 16.65 -8.85
CA LYS A 165 18.77 17.84 -9.69
C LYS A 165 17.58 17.68 -10.65
N GLN A 166 17.04 16.47 -10.79
CA GLN A 166 15.99 16.15 -11.74
C GLN A 166 14.63 16.30 -11.06
N LYS A 167 13.93 17.40 -11.38
CA LYS A 167 12.62 17.74 -10.80
C LYS A 167 11.54 16.68 -11.06
N GLU A 168 11.70 15.85 -12.08
CA GLU A 168 10.79 14.76 -12.44
C GLU A 168 10.97 13.53 -11.54
N ILE A 169 12.12 13.38 -10.87
CA ILE A 169 12.46 12.23 -10.04
C ILE A 169 12.21 12.58 -8.57
N ILE A 170 11.12 12.05 -8.02
CA ILE A 170 10.59 12.45 -6.72
C ILE A 170 10.83 11.34 -5.70
N TYR A 171 11.72 11.64 -4.75
CA TYR A 171 11.89 10.85 -3.55
C TYR A 171 10.79 11.18 -2.54
N VAL A 172 9.97 10.19 -2.20
CA VAL A 172 8.87 10.37 -1.21
C VAL A 172 9.21 9.80 0.17
N GLY A 173 10.44 9.32 0.38
CA GLY A 173 10.90 8.64 1.60
C GLY A 173 10.48 7.17 1.68
N GLU A 174 11.20 6.32 2.41
CA GLU A 174 10.65 5.02 2.83
C GLU A 174 9.63 5.20 3.95
N ILE A 175 8.61 4.33 3.99
CA ILE A 175 7.82 4.20 5.22
C ILE A 175 8.59 3.21 6.08
N GLN A 176 9.34 3.75 7.04
CA GLN A 176 9.80 3.00 8.18
C GLN A 176 8.54 2.68 9.01
N ASN A 177 7.79 1.62 8.70
CA ASN A 177 6.87 0.88 9.61
C ASN A 177 6.16 -0.29 8.89
N SER A 178 5.91 -1.37 9.63
CA SER A 178 5.15 -2.59 9.26
C SER A 178 3.63 -2.37 9.11
N TRP A 179 3.22 -1.17 8.67
CA TRP A 179 1.84 -0.65 8.71
C TRP A 179 1.09 -0.77 7.36
N PHE A 180 1.81 -1.13 6.29
CA PHE A 180 1.29 -1.08 4.91
C PHE A 180 0.26 -2.15 4.55
N LYS A 181 0.11 -3.21 5.36
CA LYS A 181 -0.94 -4.21 5.14
C LYS A 181 -2.33 -3.78 5.62
N PHE A 182 -2.45 -2.75 6.45
CA PHE A 182 -3.72 -2.35 7.10
C PHE A 182 -4.39 -1.09 6.53
N MET A 183 -3.83 -0.49 5.49
CA MET A 183 -4.30 0.78 4.92
C MET A 183 -5.32 0.64 3.79
N GLY A 184 -5.79 -0.59 3.52
CA GLY A 184 -6.72 -0.85 2.41
C GLY A 184 -8.14 -0.33 2.62
N GLU A 185 -8.61 -0.17 3.86
CA GLU A 185 -10.07 -0.19 4.11
C GLU A 185 -10.65 0.96 4.96
N ASN A 186 -9.82 1.88 5.50
CA ASN A 186 -10.35 3.08 6.16
C ASN A 186 -10.39 4.28 5.19
N PRO A 187 -11.57 4.79 4.79
CA PRO A 187 -11.67 5.93 3.88
C PRO A 187 -11.10 7.25 4.43
N ARG A 188 -10.78 7.33 5.73
CA ARG A 188 -10.13 8.49 6.38
C ARG A 188 -8.61 8.40 6.47
N ASN A 189 -8.00 7.29 6.09
CA ASN A 189 -6.54 7.15 6.10
C ASN A 189 -5.91 7.79 4.86
N ARG A 190 -4.84 8.58 5.03
CA ARG A 190 -4.03 9.05 3.90
C ARG A 190 -3.43 7.84 3.20
N LYS A 191 -3.80 7.63 1.95
CA LYS A 191 -3.27 6.51 1.15
C LYS A 191 -1.79 6.75 0.88
N ASN A 192 -1.01 5.70 0.66
CA ASN A 192 0.44 5.83 0.56
C ASN A 192 0.93 6.74 -0.57
N TYR A 193 0.12 6.95 -1.61
CA TYR A 193 0.43 7.91 -2.68
C TYR A 193 0.16 9.37 -2.29
N HIS A 194 -0.64 9.66 -1.25
CA HIS A 194 -0.85 11.01 -0.71
C HIS A 194 0.39 11.61 -0.02
N ARG A 195 1.53 10.92 -0.07
CA ARG A 195 2.84 11.44 0.34
C ARG A 195 3.40 12.46 -0.65
N PHE A 196 2.91 12.44 -1.88
CA PHE A 196 3.18 13.46 -2.88
C PHE A 196 1.96 14.40 -2.97
N ASP A 197 2.23 15.71 -3.05
CA ASP A 197 1.21 16.75 -3.17
C ASP A 197 0.70 16.83 -4.61
N PHE A 198 -0.23 15.93 -4.93
CA PHE A 198 -0.87 15.87 -6.25
C PHE A 198 -1.75 17.09 -6.52
N ASP A 199 -2.35 17.71 -5.50
CA ASP A 199 -3.17 18.92 -5.67
C ASP A 199 -2.32 20.03 -6.30
N LYS A 200 -1.13 20.26 -5.71
CA LYS A 200 -0.16 21.24 -6.20
C LYS A 200 0.37 20.86 -7.58
N TRP A 201 0.72 19.60 -7.81
CA TRP A 201 1.33 19.16 -9.07
C TRP A 201 0.36 19.19 -10.27
N LEU A 202 -0.87 18.73 -10.06
CA LEU A 202 -1.92 18.75 -11.08
C LEU A 202 -2.47 20.16 -11.33
N LYS A 203 -2.05 21.16 -10.53
CA LYS A 203 -2.48 22.55 -10.60
C LYS A 203 -4.00 22.68 -10.54
N PHE A 204 -4.67 21.82 -9.78
CA PHE A 204 -6.09 22.02 -9.52
C PHE A 204 -6.25 23.28 -8.68
N PRO A 205 -7.18 24.19 -9.05
CA PRO A 205 -7.59 25.21 -8.10
C PRO A 205 -8.08 24.49 -6.85
N LYS A 206 -7.54 24.83 -5.67
CA LYS A 206 -8.16 24.45 -4.40
C LYS A 206 -9.64 24.73 -4.57
N ALA A 207 -10.50 23.72 -4.39
CA ALA A 207 -11.93 23.97 -4.31
C ALA A 207 -12.08 25.15 -3.35
N LYS A 208 -12.66 26.27 -3.81
CA LYS A 208 -13.02 27.36 -2.91
C LYS A 208 -13.79 26.69 -1.79
N GLU A 209 -13.28 26.77 -0.56
CA GLU A 209 -14.14 26.59 0.61
C GLU A 209 -15.31 27.52 0.37
N GLN A 210 -16.48 26.98 0.03
CA GLN A 210 -17.71 27.72 0.15
C GLN A 210 -17.91 27.92 1.64
N LYS A 211 -17.29 28.97 2.19
CA LYS A 211 -17.83 29.63 3.37
C LYS A 211 -19.16 30.20 2.91
N ALA A 212 -20.23 29.50 3.24
CA ALA A 212 -21.56 30.06 3.17
C ALA A 212 -21.58 31.26 4.13
N GLU A 213 -21.52 32.47 3.58
CA GLU A 213 -21.87 33.68 4.29
C GLU A 213 -23.35 33.59 4.68
N LEU A 214 -23.60 33.55 5.99
CA LEU A 214 -24.94 33.64 6.57
C LEU A 214 -25.51 35.03 6.29
N ASN A 215 -26.38 35.13 5.29
CA ASN A 215 -27.22 36.30 5.07
C ASN A 215 -28.41 36.25 6.07
N PRO A 216 -28.57 37.21 7.00
CA PRO A 216 -29.45 37.07 8.15
C PRO A 216 -30.87 37.55 7.82
N LYS A 217 -31.57 36.91 6.88
CA LYS A 217 -33.01 37.10 6.70
C LYS A 217 -33.66 35.81 6.23
N ASN A 218 -34.06 34.99 7.19
CA ASN A 218 -35.36 34.30 7.23
C ASN A 218 -35.41 33.45 8.51
N LYS A 219 -35.85 34.10 9.59
CA LYS A 219 -36.37 33.46 10.80
C LYS A 219 -37.87 33.26 10.58
N ILE A 220 -38.36 32.05 10.87
CA ILE A 220 -39.73 31.60 11.25
C ILE A 220 -39.76 30.10 10.92
N THR A 221 -39.23 29.23 11.80
CA THR A 221 -39.91 28.50 12.90
C THR A 221 -40.73 27.29 12.45
N SER A 222 -40.09 26.12 12.50
CA SER A 222 -40.63 24.89 13.12
C SER A 222 -39.47 23.89 13.28
N LYS A 223 -38.72 24.00 14.39
CA LYS A 223 -38.01 22.84 14.95
C LYS A 223 -39.09 21.91 15.47
N ASP A 224 -39.03 20.63 15.09
CA ASP A 224 -39.35 19.45 15.94
C ASP A 224 -39.67 18.16 15.18
N ASN A 225 -39.71 18.15 13.82
CA ASN A 225 -40.06 16.92 13.08
C ASN A 225 -38.94 16.26 12.24
N THR A 226 -37.69 16.75 12.28
CA THR A 226 -36.57 16.15 11.50
C THR A 226 -35.43 15.57 12.34
N LEU A 227 -35.39 15.83 13.65
CA LEU A 227 -34.43 15.19 14.56
C LEU A 227 -34.90 13.79 14.96
N ASN A 228 -36.20 13.58 15.17
CA ASN A 228 -36.74 12.25 15.49
C ASN A 228 -36.65 11.24 14.33
N ALA A 229 -36.60 11.65 13.07
CA ALA A 229 -36.47 10.74 11.93
C ALA A 229 -35.04 10.23 11.69
N LEU A 230 -34.04 11.05 12.03
CA LEU A 230 -32.62 10.67 11.97
C LEU A 230 -32.20 9.88 13.21
N ASP A 231 -32.75 10.22 14.38
CA ASP A 231 -32.52 9.45 15.61
C ASP A 231 -33.25 8.10 15.58
N GLN A 232 -34.46 8.01 15.00
CA GLN A 232 -35.11 6.71 14.76
C GLN A 232 -34.40 5.87 13.68
N GLN A 233 -33.79 6.49 12.65
CA GLN A 233 -32.93 5.77 11.69
C GLN A 233 -31.60 5.33 12.31
N ALA A 234 -31.04 6.09 13.25
CA ALA A 234 -29.84 5.69 14.02
C ALA A 234 -30.16 4.56 15.01
N ILE A 235 -31.30 4.61 15.69
CA ILE A 235 -31.78 3.57 16.62
C ILE A 235 -32.20 2.29 15.86
N ALA A 236 -32.73 2.41 14.64
CA ALA A 236 -32.99 1.27 13.74
C ALA A 236 -31.71 0.71 13.09
N LEU A 237 -30.62 1.48 13.02
CA LEU A 237 -29.28 1.00 12.64
C LEU A 237 -28.57 0.30 13.81
N GLU A 238 -28.94 0.63 15.06
CA GLU A 238 -28.40 0.04 16.29
C GLU A 238 -29.12 -1.25 16.73
N SER A 239 -30.27 -1.59 16.14
CA SER A 239 -30.89 -2.90 16.33
C SER A 239 -30.27 -3.98 15.44
N LEU A 240 -29.09 -4.43 15.85
CA LEU A 240 -28.54 -5.80 15.80
C LEU A 240 -29.06 -6.74 14.69
N THR A 241 -28.26 -6.93 13.64
CA THR A 241 -28.17 -8.25 12.96
C THR A 241 -26.84 -8.91 13.31
N PRO A 242 -26.84 -10.14 13.89
CA PRO A 242 -25.61 -10.87 14.25
C PRO A 242 -24.63 -11.11 13.09
N GLU A 243 -25.08 -11.01 11.85
CA GLU A 243 -24.30 -11.37 10.65
C GLU A 243 -23.26 -10.31 10.25
N LYS A 244 -23.50 -9.01 10.50
CA LYS A 244 -22.50 -7.96 10.18
C LYS A 244 -21.44 -7.77 11.26
N GLN A 245 -21.70 -8.17 12.50
CA GLN A 245 -20.68 -8.23 13.55
C GLN A 245 -19.59 -9.28 13.21
N LYS A 246 -19.93 -10.29 12.40
CA LYS A 246 -19.01 -11.32 11.94
C LYS A 246 -17.92 -10.79 10.99
N HIS A 247 -18.23 -9.82 10.14
CA HIS A 247 -17.26 -9.28 9.15
C HIS A 247 -16.35 -8.16 9.68
N ILE A 248 -16.73 -7.47 10.77
CA ILE A 248 -15.82 -6.50 11.44
C ILE A 248 -14.80 -7.24 12.33
N ASN A 249 -15.14 -8.45 12.80
CA ASN A 249 -14.27 -9.29 13.63
C ASN A 249 -13.22 -10.12 12.85
N GLU A 250 -13.25 -10.11 11.51
CA GLU A 250 -12.29 -10.89 10.72
C GLU A 250 -10.89 -10.25 10.60
N LEU A 251 -10.75 -8.95 10.93
CA LEU A 251 -9.48 -8.21 10.88
C LEU A 251 -8.80 -8.00 12.25
N ASP A 252 -9.49 -8.26 13.36
CA ASP A 252 -8.93 -8.25 14.72
C ASP A 252 -9.26 -9.58 15.40
N ASN A 253 -8.36 -10.56 15.25
CA ASN A 253 -8.46 -11.88 15.88
C ASN A 253 -7.26 -12.15 16.81
N ALA A 254 -7.33 -13.16 17.68
CA ALA A 254 -6.29 -13.45 18.64
C ALA A 254 -4.94 -13.76 17.98
N LYS A 255 -4.94 -14.43 16.81
CA LYS A 255 -3.71 -14.69 16.05
C LYS A 255 -3.00 -13.40 15.64
N ILE A 256 -3.75 -12.42 15.12
CA ILE A 256 -3.21 -11.10 14.74
C ILE A 256 -2.64 -10.39 15.96
N ARG A 257 -3.34 -10.44 17.11
CA ARG A 257 -2.85 -9.84 18.36
C ARG A 257 -1.55 -10.48 18.85
N ILE A 258 -1.41 -11.81 18.73
CA ILE A 258 -0.18 -12.51 19.09
C ILE A 258 0.95 -12.22 18.08
N HIS A 259 0.65 -12.11 16.78
CA HIS A 259 1.63 -11.67 15.78
C HIS A 259 2.09 -10.22 15.99
N ASN A 260 1.22 -9.36 16.52
CA ASN A 260 1.54 -7.99 16.88
C ASN A 260 2.27 -7.85 18.22
N HIS A 261 2.40 -8.94 18.98
CA HIS A 261 3.17 -8.95 20.22
C HIS A 261 4.65 -8.71 19.94
N LEU A 262 5.31 -7.96 20.83
CA LEU A 262 6.72 -7.58 20.66
C LEU A 262 7.64 -8.80 20.49
N ALA A 263 7.43 -9.86 21.28
CA ALA A 263 8.21 -11.09 21.19
C ALA A 263 8.16 -11.70 19.78
N TYR A 264 6.96 -11.82 19.20
CA TYR A 264 6.82 -12.36 17.85
C TYR A 264 7.55 -11.50 16.81
N LYS A 265 7.37 -10.17 16.87
CA LYS A 265 8.04 -9.22 15.95
C LYS A 265 9.57 -9.35 16.02
N LEU A 266 10.13 -9.44 17.24
CA LEU A 266 11.56 -9.57 17.47
C LEU A 266 12.11 -10.90 16.96
N GLY A 267 11.51 -12.03 17.31
CA GLY A 267 12.05 -13.32 16.90
C GLY A 267 11.87 -13.61 15.40
N VAL A 268 10.83 -13.10 14.74
CA VAL A 268 10.76 -13.10 13.27
C VAL A 268 11.93 -12.32 12.66
N ALA A 269 12.23 -11.13 13.19
CA ALA A 269 13.36 -10.34 12.72
C ALA A 269 14.70 -11.05 12.93
N MET A 270 14.89 -11.73 14.05
CA MET A 270 16.10 -12.52 14.31
C MET A 270 16.25 -13.67 13.30
N ILE A 271 15.19 -14.44 13.06
CA ILE A 271 15.19 -15.57 12.09
C ILE A 271 15.48 -15.10 10.67
N LEU A 272 14.93 -13.95 10.26
CA LEU A 272 15.15 -13.43 8.90
C LEU A 272 16.56 -12.88 8.73
N ASN A 273 17.10 -12.21 9.75
CA ASN A 273 18.42 -11.60 9.68
C ASN A 273 19.55 -12.62 9.89
N SER A 274 19.31 -13.74 10.58
CA SER A 274 20.32 -14.78 10.80
C SER A 274 20.70 -15.56 9.53
N LYS A 275 19.97 -15.40 8.43
CA LYS A 275 20.21 -16.12 7.15
C LYS A 275 21.39 -15.56 6.33
N SER A 276 22.01 -14.46 6.76
CA SER A 276 23.14 -13.87 6.03
C SER A 276 24.07 -13.11 6.98
N LEU A 277 25.36 -13.06 6.64
CA LEU A 277 26.36 -12.31 7.41
C LEU A 277 26.00 -10.82 7.54
N TRP A 278 25.57 -10.20 6.43
CA TRP A 278 25.11 -8.81 6.43
C TRP A 278 23.81 -8.61 7.24
N GLY A 279 22.92 -9.60 7.24
CA GLY A 279 21.74 -9.63 8.09
C GLY A 279 22.10 -9.64 9.57
N TYR A 280 23.09 -10.44 9.96
CA TYR A 280 23.59 -10.50 11.33
C TYR A 280 24.17 -9.15 11.79
N ILE A 281 24.99 -8.50 10.96
CA ILE A 281 25.58 -7.19 11.26
C ILE A 281 24.50 -6.11 11.49
N ARG A 282 23.42 -6.10 10.70
CA ARG A 282 22.34 -5.11 10.87
C ARG A 282 21.30 -5.49 11.93
N MET A 283 21.31 -6.72 12.44
CA MET A 283 20.29 -7.25 13.34
C MET A 283 20.09 -6.38 14.59
N PRO A 284 21.14 -5.88 15.29
CA PRO A 284 20.95 -5.03 16.46
C PRO A 284 20.14 -3.76 16.18
N TYR A 285 20.38 -3.12 15.02
CA TYR A 285 19.64 -1.93 14.60
C TYR A 285 18.17 -2.24 14.31
N VAL A 286 17.91 -3.37 13.62
CA VAL A 286 16.55 -3.83 13.33
C VAL A 286 15.76 -4.11 14.61
N LEU A 287 16.38 -4.77 15.59
CA LEU A 287 15.74 -5.09 16.87
C LEU A 287 15.46 -3.83 17.70
N SER A 288 16.42 -2.90 17.76
CA SER A 288 16.24 -1.61 18.42
C SER A 288 15.07 -0.83 17.82
N TYR A 289 15.01 -0.75 16.49
CA TYR A 289 13.94 -0.08 15.77
C TYR A 289 12.57 -0.72 16.02
N ILE A 290 12.46 -2.06 16.03
CA ILE A 290 11.20 -2.78 16.32
C ILE A 290 10.72 -2.47 17.74
N LYS A 291 11.63 -2.45 18.72
CA LYS A 291 11.30 -2.13 20.11
C LYS A 291 10.73 -0.72 20.26
N GLU A 292 11.40 0.29 19.68
CA GLU A 292 10.93 1.68 19.77
C GLU A 292 9.61 1.88 19.01
N SER A 293 9.48 1.27 17.83
CA SER A 293 8.24 1.33 17.05
C SER A 293 7.06 0.72 17.80
N HIS A 294 7.26 -0.43 18.45
CA HIS A 294 6.22 -1.05 19.27
C HIS A 294 5.82 -0.19 20.47
N LYS A 295 6.79 0.46 21.13
CA LYS A 295 6.50 1.38 22.24
C LYS A 295 5.63 2.56 21.79
N ILE A 296 5.94 3.16 20.64
CA ILE A 296 5.14 4.24 20.05
C ILE A 296 3.74 3.75 19.66
N GLU A 297 3.61 2.53 19.11
CA GLU A 297 2.31 1.90 18.82
C GLU A 297 1.44 1.79 20.08
N GLN A 298 2.03 1.32 21.20
CA GLN A 298 1.33 1.22 22.47
C GLN A 298 0.89 2.59 23.00
N GLN A 299 1.77 3.60 22.97
CA GLN A 299 1.42 4.97 23.40
C GLN A 299 0.24 5.54 22.61
N LYS A 300 0.27 5.42 21.28
CA LYS A 300 -0.83 5.87 20.42
C LYS A 300 -2.13 5.12 20.68
N TYR A 301 -2.07 3.83 20.99
CA TYR A 301 -3.24 3.06 21.38
C TYR A 301 -3.81 3.57 22.71
N GLN A 302 -2.96 3.84 23.70
CA GLN A 302 -3.38 4.44 24.98
C GLN A 302 -4.04 5.82 24.77
N GLU A 303 -3.48 6.68 23.91
CA GLU A 303 -4.10 7.97 23.57
C GLU A 303 -5.46 7.83 22.89
N LYS A 304 -5.62 6.81 22.02
CA LYS A 304 -6.90 6.53 21.34
C LYS A 304 -7.97 6.07 22.32
N ILE A 305 -7.66 5.14 23.22
CA ILE A 305 -8.63 4.69 24.23
C ILE A 305 -8.93 5.80 25.25
N ALA A 306 -7.98 6.71 25.51
CA ALA A 306 -8.22 7.88 26.34
C ALA A 306 -9.20 8.86 25.70
N LYS A 307 -9.10 9.04 24.36
CA LYS A 307 -10.03 9.89 23.59
C LYS A 307 -11.38 9.23 23.34
N ASN A 308 -11.41 7.90 23.22
CA ASN A 308 -12.62 7.13 23.03
C ASN A 308 -12.51 5.73 23.69
N PRO A 309 -13.05 5.55 24.91
CA PRO A 309 -12.95 4.29 25.65
C PRO A 309 -13.56 3.07 24.95
N SER A 310 -14.50 3.25 24.02
CA SER A 310 -15.13 2.13 23.29
C SER A 310 -14.17 1.45 22.30
N LEU A 311 -13.02 2.06 21.99
CA LEU A 311 -11.98 1.47 21.15
C LEU A 311 -11.09 0.46 21.89
N LYS A 312 -11.33 0.23 23.18
CA LYS A 312 -10.55 -0.71 23.98
C LYS A 312 -10.82 -2.14 23.49
N LEU A 313 -9.78 -2.80 23.01
CA LEU A 313 -9.83 -4.19 22.59
C LEU A 313 -10.17 -5.11 23.77
N PRO A 314 -11.02 -6.14 23.57
CA PRO A 314 -11.32 -7.13 24.59
C PRO A 314 -10.06 -7.90 25.02
N LYS A 315 -10.13 -8.62 26.14
CA LYS A 315 -9.04 -9.53 26.53
C LYS A 315 -8.88 -10.64 25.50
N LEU A 316 -7.66 -11.19 25.39
CA LEU A 316 -7.31 -12.15 24.35
C LEU A 316 -8.14 -13.45 24.42
N GLU A 317 -8.55 -13.84 25.63
CA GLU A 317 -9.39 -15.02 25.90
C GLU A 317 -10.82 -14.93 25.33
N PHE A 318 -11.31 -13.73 25.03
CA PHE A 318 -12.65 -13.52 24.49
C PHE A 318 -12.71 -13.59 22.96
N TYR A 319 -11.59 -13.84 22.29
CA TYR A 319 -11.57 -13.98 20.83
C TYR A 319 -11.87 -15.43 20.43
N PRO A 320 -12.69 -15.66 19.38
CA PRO A 320 -13.07 -17.01 18.95
C PRO A 320 -11.90 -17.94 18.60
N ASP A 321 -10.78 -17.39 18.13
CA ASP A 321 -9.59 -18.13 17.72
C ASP A 321 -8.48 -18.18 18.79
N TYR A 322 -8.82 -17.89 20.06
CA TYR A 322 -7.84 -17.80 21.15
C TYR A 322 -6.99 -19.08 21.31
N GLN A 323 -7.62 -20.25 21.25
CA GLN A 323 -6.94 -21.54 21.43
C GLN A 323 -5.96 -21.82 20.29
N GLU A 324 -6.32 -21.50 19.05
CA GLU A 324 -5.42 -21.60 17.90
C GLU A 324 -4.30 -20.57 17.99
N ALA A 325 -4.59 -19.37 18.48
CA ALA A 325 -3.61 -18.31 18.63
C ALA A 325 -2.55 -18.67 19.66
N LEU A 326 -2.92 -19.31 20.78
CA LEU A 326 -1.97 -19.78 21.80
C LEU A 326 -0.88 -20.70 21.24
N LYS A 327 -1.19 -21.49 20.20
CA LYS A 327 -0.21 -22.36 19.53
C LYS A 327 0.96 -21.55 18.94
N ILE A 328 0.73 -20.31 18.50
CA ILE A 328 1.77 -19.42 17.97
C ILE A 328 2.82 -19.09 19.03
N LYS A 329 2.46 -19.05 20.32
CA LYS A 329 3.42 -18.82 21.40
C LYS A 329 4.45 -19.95 21.52
N ASN A 330 4.12 -21.14 21.02
CA ASN A 330 5.05 -22.26 20.97
C ASN A 330 5.98 -22.23 19.75
N HIS A 331 5.76 -21.34 18.78
CA HIS A 331 6.60 -21.21 17.60
C HIS A 331 7.99 -20.68 17.97
N LEU A 332 9.00 -21.09 17.20
CA LEU A 332 10.39 -20.63 17.37
C LEU A 332 10.50 -19.11 17.37
N SER A 333 9.78 -18.42 16.48
CA SER A 333 9.77 -16.96 16.40
C SER A 333 9.26 -16.29 17.67
N TYR A 334 8.29 -16.88 18.35
CA TYR A 334 7.76 -16.30 19.59
C TYR A 334 8.71 -16.54 20.76
N LYS A 335 9.15 -17.79 20.95
CA LYS A 335 10.09 -18.18 22.00
C LYS A 335 11.42 -17.42 21.92
N LEU A 336 11.94 -17.22 20.70
CA LEU A 336 13.21 -16.50 20.48
C LEU A 336 13.10 -15.03 20.89
N GLY A 337 11.99 -14.38 20.59
CA GLY A 337 11.76 -13.00 21.01
C GLY A 337 11.48 -12.86 22.51
N GLU A 338 10.80 -13.84 23.12
CA GLU A 338 10.64 -13.89 24.59
C GLU A 338 11.99 -14.00 25.28
N ALA A 339 12.86 -14.92 24.83
CA ALA A 339 14.21 -15.06 25.36
C ALA A 339 15.02 -13.76 25.25
N LEU A 340 14.91 -13.03 24.13
CA LEU A 340 15.55 -11.73 23.98
C LEU A 340 15.00 -10.68 24.95
N ILE A 341 13.67 -10.62 25.12
CA ILE A 341 13.03 -9.67 26.06
C ILE A 341 13.47 -9.97 27.49
N GLU A 342 13.44 -11.24 27.90
CA GLU A 342 13.86 -11.70 29.22
C GLU A 342 15.32 -11.36 29.49
N ALA A 343 16.21 -11.69 28.54
CA ALA A 343 17.63 -11.35 28.64
C ALA A 343 17.89 -9.84 28.75
N SER A 344 17.06 -9.01 28.12
CA SER A 344 17.16 -7.55 28.19
C SER A 344 16.68 -6.96 29.52
N ASN A 345 15.96 -7.73 30.34
CA ASN A 345 15.40 -7.29 31.63
C ASN A 345 16.28 -7.67 32.83
N VAL A 346 17.35 -8.44 32.64
CA VAL A 346 18.30 -8.79 33.72
C VAL A 346 19.26 -7.61 33.96
N ARG A 347 19.40 -7.16 35.22
CA ARG A 347 20.35 -6.10 35.64
C ARG A 347 21.77 -6.49 35.24
N GLY A 348 22.38 -5.75 34.30
CA GLY A 348 23.79 -5.94 33.90
C GLY A 348 24.13 -5.82 32.42
N GLY A 349 23.18 -5.45 31.54
CA GLY A 349 23.52 -5.17 30.12
C GLY A 349 23.74 -6.42 29.26
N GLY A 350 22.92 -7.46 29.46
CA GLY A 350 22.99 -8.73 28.72
C GLY A 350 22.72 -8.66 27.21
N ALA A 351 22.41 -7.49 26.64
CA ALA A 351 22.22 -7.30 25.20
C ALA A 351 23.48 -7.67 24.38
N ASN A 352 24.67 -7.57 24.98
CA ASN A 352 25.93 -7.94 24.32
C ASN A 352 26.33 -9.41 24.53
N ILE A 353 25.70 -10.14 25.45
CA ILE A 353 26.11 -11.51 25.82
C ILE A 353 25.28 -12.58 25.09
N CYS A 354 24.01 -12.31 24.77
CA CYS A 354 23.15 -13.30 24.10
C CYS A 354 23.47 -13.56 22.62
N LEU A 355 24.21 -12.67 21.92
CA LEU A 355 24.67 -12.95 20.56
C LEU A 355 25.71 -14.08 20.50
N PHE A 356 26.40 -14.38 21.61
CA PHE A 356 27.42 -15.44 21.67
C PHE A 356 26.90 -16.79 22.20
N ALA A 357 25.75 -16.83 22.88
CA ALA A 357 25.28 -18.03 23.59
C ALA A 357 24.35 -18.95 22.77
N ILE A 358 23.96 -18.57 21.54
CA ILE A 358 23.06 -19.36 20.67
C ILE A 358 23.84 -20.10 19.56
N LEU A 359 25.17 -20.20 19.67
CA LEU A 359 25.95 -21.06 18.79
C LEU A 359 25.74 -22.53 19.19
N PRO A 360 25.44 -23.45 18.26
CA PRO A 360 25.79 -24.85 18.48
C PRO A 360 27.31 -24.88 18.67
N ARG A 361 27.79 -25.49 19.75
CA ARG A 361 29.18 -25.96 19.78
C ARG A 361 29.31 -26.94 18.61
N SER A 362 30.11 -26.55 17.63
CA SER A 362 30.54 -27.41 16.54
C SER A 362 31.06 -28.74 17.10
N ALA A 363 30.54 -29.83 16.57
CA ALA A 363 31.24 -31.09 16.39
C ALA A 363 31.11 -31.46 14.92
#